data_AF-A0A2V7W610-F1
#
_entry.id   AF-A0A2V7W610-F1
#
_cell.length_a   1.000
_cell.length_b   1.000
_cell.length_c   1.000
_cell.angle_alpha   90.00
_cell.angle_beta   90.00
_cell.angle_gamma   90.00
#
_symmetry.space_group_name_H-M   'P 1'
#
loop_
_entity.id
_entity.type
_entity.pdbx_description
1 polymer ?
#
loop_
_entity_poly.entity_id
_entity_poly.type
_entity_poly.pdbx_seq_one_letter_code
_entity_poly.pdbx_strand_id
1 'polypeptide(L)'
;MFIAGTAFAKTPDGKPPSVETVCDNEKGVLFGLCNAYCEAQDCTDPNQHSSNTACQQLIKNWEKHAEGRPFPCETKCPCADLLELFAKIESGQVRVQSCTIFPTQIRVEVVGGEEAIISDGPPGACSVVDGSPAFVELTPQELLVCRVTLRKAAEAQGVTCVFTE
;
A
#
# COMPACT_ATOMS: atom_id res chain seq x y z
N MET A 1 29.31 27.00 -20.14
CA MET A 1 28.49 26.98 -18.91
C MET A 1 27.17 26.32 -19.28
N PHE A 2 26.97 25.05 -18.94
CA PHE A 2 25.76 24.29 -19.26
C PHE A 2 24.80 24.40 -18.07
N ILE A 3 23.59 24.91 -18.30
CA ILE A 3 22.52 24.95 -17.29
C ILE A 3 21.86 23.57 -17.30
N ALA A 4 22.10 22.77 -16.26
CA ALA A 4 21.39 21.51 -16.03
C ALA A 4 19.96 21.83 -15.63
N GLY A 5 19.01 21.63 -16.55
CA GLY A 5 17.58 21.71 -16.26
C GLY A 5 17.16 20.54 -15.37
N THR A 6 16.61 20.83 -14.20
CA THR A 6 15.98 19.82 -13.34
C THR A 6 14.72 19.29 -14.02
N ALA A 7 14.80 18.11 -14.61
CA ALA A 7 13.64 17.39 -15.11
C ALA A 7 12.84 16.86 -13.90
N PHE A 8 11.76 17.54 -13.55
CA PHE A 8 10.77 16.98 -12.62
C PHE A 8 9.95 15.94 -13.38
N ALA A 9 10.05 14.68 -12.94
CA ALA A 9 9.16 13.62 -13.41
C ALA A 9 7.71 14.00 -13.04
N LYS A 10 6.81 14.00 -14.03
CA LYS A 10 5.37 14.24 -13.83
C LYS A 10 4.71 12.92 -13.47
N THR A 11 3.99 12.92 -12.36
CA THR A 11 3.15 11.80 -11.91
C THR A 11 1.70 12.05 -12.38
N PRO A 12 0.87 11.02 -12.62
CA PRO A 12 -0.51 11.20 -13.10
C PRO A 12 -1.38 12.03 -12.14
N ASP A 13 -1.11 11.94 -10.84
CA ASP A 13 -1.77 12.73 -9.80
C ASP A 13 -1.23 14.16 -9.67
N GLY A 14 -0.21 14.52 -10.45
CA GLY A 14 0.42 15.83 -10.45
C GLY A 14 1.17 16.15 -9.15
N LYS A 15 1.45 15.16 -8.30
CA LYS A 15 2.17 15.30 -7.03
C LYS A 15 3.50 14.52 -7.06
N PRO A 16 4.61 15.16 -7.43
CA PRO A 16 5.94 14.60 -7.21
C PRO A 16 6.36 14.70 -5.73
N PRO A 17 7.12 13.74 -5.20
CA PRO A 17 7.40 12.43 -5.80
C PRO A 17 6.11 11.59 -5.82
N SER A 18 5.97 10.69 -6.80
CA SER A 18 4.87 9.73 -6.79
C SER A 18 4.90 8.99 -5.45
N VAL A 19 3.78 8.96 -4.74
CA VAL A 19 3.68 8.27 -3.45
C VAL A 19 3.46 6.77 -3.74
N GLU A 20 4.51 6.19 -4.28
CA GLU A 20 4.59 4.87 -4.90
C GLU A 20 5.39 3.97 -3.97
N THR A 21 4.65 3.43 -2.98
CA THR A 21 5.18 2.57 -1.93
C THR A 21 4.52 1.20 -1.93
N VAL A 22 3.78 0.87 -3.00
CA VAL A 22 3.07 -0.41 -3.13
C VAL A 22 4.06 -1.55 -3.39
N CYS A 23 5.23 -1.21 -3.93
CA CYS A 23 6.30 -2.14 -4.23
C CYS A 23 7.40 -2.24 -3.15
N ASP A 24 7.32 -1.49 -2.04
CA ASP A 24 8.36 -1.43 -1.00
C ASP A 24 8.76 -2.79 -0.42
N ASN A 25 7.82 -3.74 -0.41
CA ASN A 25 8.04 -5.08 0.15
C ASN A 25 8.60 -6.08 -0.87
N GLU A 26 8.64 -5.71 -2.15
CA GLU A 26 9.25 -6.53 -3.19
C GLU A 26 10.77 -6.38 -3.20
N LYS A 27 11.46 -7.40 -3.73
CA LYS A 27 12.93 -7.42 -3.79
C LYS A 27 13.43 -7.89 -5.16
N GLY A 28 14.60 -7.41 -5.56
CA GLY A 28 15.29 -7.87 -6.77
C GLY A 28 14.49 -7.65 -8.05
N VAL A 29 14.33 -8.70 -8.86
CA VAL A 29 13.59 -8.65 -10.13
C VAL A 29 12.14 -8.26 -9.91
N LEU A 30 11.51 -8.73 -8.84
CA LEU A 30 10.12 -8.44 -8.54
C LEU A 30 9.93 -6.98 -8.16
N PHE A 31 10.87 -6.40 -7.41
CA PHE A 31 10.87 -4.96 -7.13
C PHE A 31 10.89 -4.15 -8.43
N GLY A 32 11.84 -4.46 -9.33
CA GLY A 32 11.93 -3.75 -10.61
C GLY A 32 10.68 -3.90 -11.49
N LEU A 33 10.09 -5.11 -11.53
CA LEU A 33 8.86 -5.35 -12.29
C LEU A 33 7.64 -4.67 -11.67
N CYS A 34 7.53 -4.70 -10.34
CA CYS A 34 6.47 -4.02 -9.60
C CYS A 34 6.55 -2.51 -9.86
N ASN A 35 7.71 -1.89 -9.64
CA ASN A 35 7.89 -0.46 -9.90
C ASN A 35 7.60 -0.14 -11.37
N ALA A 36 8.03 -0.97 -12.32
CA ALA A 36 7.74 -0.70 -13.72
C ALA A 36 6.23 -0.75 -14.04
N TYR A 37 5.49 -1.69 -13.45
CA TYR A 37 4.07 -1.93 -13.76
C TYR A 37 3.13 -1.03 -12.97
N CYS A 38 3.29 -1.01 -11.65
CA CYS A 38 2.40 -0.35 -10.70
C CYS A 38 2.67 1.15 -10.57
N GLU A 39 3.91 1.57 -10.78
CA GLU A 39 4.39 2.89 -10.38
C GLU A 39 4.79 3.71 -11.62
N ALA A 40 5.77 3.24 -12.40
CA ALA A 40 6.28 3.99 -13.55
C ALA A 40 5.34 4.05 -14.77
N GLN A 41 4.59 2.97 -15.02
CA GLN A 41 3.69 2.88 -16.18
C GLN A 41 2.22 3.04 -15.82
N ASP A 42 1.87 2.97 -14.54
CA ASP A 42 0.50 3.02 -14.05
C ASP A 42 -0.44 2.08 -14.82
N CYS A 43 -0.01 0.84 -15.06
CA CYS A 43 -0.72 -0.10 -15.94
C CYS A 43 -2.13 -0.48 -15.46
N THR A 44 -2.51 -0.08 -14.25
CA THR A 44 -3.85 -0.26 -13.68
C THR A 44 -4.75 0.98 -13.84
N ASP A 45 -4.19 2.12 -14.25
CA ASP A 45 -4.92 3.37 -14.51
C ASP A 45 -5.43 3.42 -15.97
N PRO A 46 -6.69 3.81 -16.21
CA PRO A 46 -7.20 3.99 -17.58
C PRO A 46 -6.43 5.05 -18.41
N ASN A 47 -5.68 5.93 -17.76
CA ASN A 47 -4.82 6.96 -18.35
C ASN A 47 -3.32 6.59 -18.25
N GLN A 48 -2.99 5.30 -18.18
CA GLN A 48 -1.62 4.79 -18.09
C GLN A 48 -0.63 5.52 -19.01
N HIS A 49 0.61 5.70 -18.55
CA HIS A 49 1.66 6.39 -19.29
C HIS A 49 2.38 5.51 -20.32
N SER A 50 1.84 4.31 -20.58
CA SER A 50 2.45 3.29 -21.44
C SER A 50 1.46 2.68 -22.42
N SER A 51 1.97 1.87 -23.34
CA SER A 51 1.14 1.07 -24.24
C SER A 51 0.68 -0.22 -23.56
N ASN A 52 -0.52 -0.70 -23.89
CA ASN A 52 -1.01 -2.00 -23.38
C ASN A 52 -0.03 -3.15 -23.63
N THR A 53 0.70 -3.11 -24.76
CA THR A 53 1.72 -4.11 -25.09
C THR A 53 2.87 -4.12 -24.08
N ALA A 54 3.31 -2.95 -23.60
CA ALA A 54 4.37 -2.85 -22.61
C ALA A 54 3.91 -3.37 -21.24
N CYS A 55 2.71 -3.01 -20.80
CA CYS A 55 2.10 -3.55 -19.59
C CYS A 55 1.94 -5.07 -19.65
N GLN A 56 1.47 -5.62 -20.77
CA GLN A 56 1.40 -7.08 -20.97
C GLN A 56 2.75 -7.77 -20.90
N GLN A 57 3.83 -7.12 -21.35
CA GLN A 57 5.17 -7.69 -21.26
C GLN A 57 5.68 -7.73 -19.82
N LEU A 58 5.33 -6.73 -19.00
CA LEU A 58 5.62 -6.73 -17.57
C LEU A 58 4.86 -7.84 -16.85
N ILE A 59 3.57 -8.04 -17.15
CA ILE A 59 2.76 -9.15 -16.62
C ILE A 59 3.42 -10.49 -16.93
N LYS A 60 3.76 -10.75 -18.19
CA LYS A 60 4.43 -12.00 -18.59
C LYS A 60 5.76 -12.25 -17.89
N ASN A 61 6.48 -11.19 -17.52
CA ASN A 61 7.73 -11.32 -16.80
C ASN A 61 7.50 -11.53 -15.31
N TRP A 62 6.49 -10.87 -14.73
CA TRP A 62 6.07 -11.07 -13.36
C TRP A 62 5.65 -12.52 -13.11
N GLU A 63 4.80 -13.07 -13.97
CA GLU A 63 4.31 -14.46 -13.88
C GLU A 63 5.46 -15.49 -13.80
N LYS A 64 6.61 -15.22 -14.43
CA LYS A 64 7.79 -16.11 -14.40
C LYS A 64 8.49 -16.13 -13.05
N HIS A 65 8.38 -15.06 -12.27
CA HIS A 65 9.13 -14.85 -11.03
C HIS A 65 8.26 -14.83 -9.78
N ALA A 66 6.96 -14.55 -9.93
CA ALA A 66 6.08 -14.26 -8.82
C ALA A 66 5.37 -15.47 -8.23
N GLU A 67 5.64 -16.67 -8.76
CA GLU A 67 5.05 -17.94 -8.28
C GLU A 67 3.51 -17.90 -8.24
N GLY A 68 2.90 -17.25 -9.24
CA GLY A 68 1.45 -17.12 -9.36
C GLY A 68 0.80 -16.02 -8.52
N ARG A 69 1.58 -15.23 -7.75
CA ARG A 69 1.05 -14.06 -7.04
C ARG A 69 0.70 -12.94 -8.03
N PRO A 70 -0.38 -12.17 -7.83
CA PRO A 70 -0.71 -10.99 -8.65
C PRO A 70 0.23 -9.81 -8.33
N PHE A 71 0.17 -8.73 -9.11
CA PHE A 71 0.88 -7.51 -8.71
C PHE A 71 0.27 -6.92 -7.43
N PRO A 72 1.09 -6.31 -6.53
CA PRO A 72 0.60 -5.61 -5.36
C PRO A 72 -0.48 -4.56 -5.64
N CYS A 73 -0.33 -3.76 -6.70
CA CYS A 73 -1.32 -2.74 -7.07
C CYS A 73 -2.64 -3.28 -7.63
N GLU A 74 -2.73 -4.56 -7.98
CA GLU A 74 -3.97 -5.20 -8.45
C GLU A 74 -4.77 -5.84 -7.31
N THR A 75 -4.15 -5.97 -6.14
CA THR A 75 -4.78 -6.53 -4.94
C THR A 75 -5.36 -5.40 -4.10
N LYS A 76 -6.56 -5.60 -3.56
CA LYS A 76 -7.21 -4.66 -2.63
C LYS A 76 -7.09 -5.17 -1.20
N CYS A 77 -7.06 -4.26 -0.23
CA CYS A 77 -7.16 -4.63 1.16
C CYS A 77 -8.62 -4.95 1.52
N PRO A 78 -8.98 -6.19 1.91
CA PRO A 78 -10.36 -6.52 2.25
C PRO A 78 -10.80 -5.92 3.59
N CYS A 79 -9.87 -5.42 4.41
CA CYS A 79 -10.19 -4.87 5.73
C CYS A 79 -11.11 -3.66 5.65
N ALA A 80 -10.97 -2.79 4.64
CA ALA A 80 -11.86 -1.64 4.47
C ALA A 80 -13.29 -2.06 4.10
N ASP A 81 -13.46 -3.18 3.38
CA ASP A 81 -14.79 -3.67 3.02
C ASP A 81 -15.47 -4.39 4.19
N LEU A 82 -14.69 -4.94 5.12
CA LEU A 82 -15.18 -5.82 6.20
C LEU A 82 -15.18 -5.18 7.59
N LEU A 83 -14.36 -4.15 7.81
CA LEU A 83 -14.18 -3.48 9.10
C LEU A 83 -14.38 -1.97 8.94
N GLU A 84 -15.44 -1.44 9.55
CA GLU A 84 -15.86 -0.04 9.38
C GLU A 84 -14.76 0.97 9.75
N LEU A 85 -13.97 0.69 10.79
CA LEU A 85 -12.87 1.58 11.19
C LEU A 85 -11.81 1.72 10.08
N PHE A 86 -11.49 0.65 9.35
CA PHE A 86 -10.55 0.72 8.23
C PHE A 86 -11.09 1.61 7.11
N ALA A 87 -12.37 1.45 6.74
CA ALA A 87 -13.02 2.32 5.76
C ALA A 87 -13.00 3.79 6.20
N LYS A 88 -13.28 4.06 7.48
CA LYS A 88 -13.26 5.42 8.05
C LYS A 88 -11.87 6.04 8.02
N ILE A 89 -10.82 5.26 8.32
CA ILE A 89 -9.42 5.72 8.26
C ILE A 89 -9.03 6.04 6.81
N GLU A 90 -9.32 5.14 5.87
CA GLU A 90 -8.99 5.33 4.45
C GLU A 90 -9.71 6.54 3.82
N SER A 91 -10.97 6.76 4.20
CA SER A 91 -11.76 7.90 3.72
C SER A 91 -11.50 9.21 4.48
N GLY A 92 -10.70 9.19 5.54
CA GLY A 92 -10.43 10.36 6.38
C GLY A 92 -11.63 10.84 7.22
N GLN A 93 -12.63 9.98 7.42
CA GLN A 93 -13.81 10.27 8.25
C GLN A 93 -13.49 10.30 9.75
N VAL A 94 -12.44 9.58 10.16
CA VAL A 94 -11.87 9.65 11.51
C VAL A 94 -10.46 10.21 11.43
N ARG A 95 -10.07 10.98 12.45
CA ARG A 95 -8.74 11.56 12.55
C ARG A 95 -7.78 10.55 13.15
N VAL A 96 -6.71 10.23 12.42
CA VAL A 96 -5.60 9.43 12.94
C VAL A 96 -4.83 10.25 14.00
N GLN A 97 -4.59 9.62 15.14
CA GLN A 97 -3.82 10.19 16.26
C GLN A 97 -2.37 9.72 16.21
N SER A 98 -2.15 8.43 16.01
CA SER A 98 -0.81 7.83 15.98
C SER A 98 -0.73 6.69 14.96
N CYS A 99 0.46 6.47 14.40
CA CYS A 99 0.75 5.33 13.55
C CYS A 99 2.09 4.72 13.97
N THR A 100 2.09 3.44 14.31
CA THR A 100 3.28 2.72 14.76
C THR A 100 3.47 1.45 13.95
N ILE A 101 4.66 1.28 13.38
CA ILE A 101 5.06 0.09 12.61
C ILE A 101 6.00 -0.74 13.48
N PHE A 102 5.61 -1.97 13.74
CA PHE A 102 6.40 -3.01 14.40
C PHE A 102 6.89 -4.03 13.36
N PRO A 103 7.85 -4.91 13.71
CA PRO A 103 8.33 -5.95 12.81
C PRO A 103 7.21 -6.85 12.25
N THR A 104 6.16 -7.11 13.05
CA THR A 104 5.09 -8.06 12.72
C THR A 104 3.70 -7.43 12.72
N GLN A 105 3.57 -6.12 12.90
CA GLN A 105 2.27 -5.46 12.86
C GLN A 105 2.39 -3.97 12.53
N ILE A 106 1.33 -3.38 12.01
CA ILE A 106 1.12 -1.93 12.00
C ILE A 106 -0.11 -1.62 12.85
N ARG A 107 -0.01 -0.56 13.65
CA ARG A 107 -1.10 -0.05 14.48
C ARG A 107 -1.39 1.40 14.14
N VAL A 108 -2.67 1.71 13.96
CA VAL A 108 -3.16 3.07 13.76
C VAL A 108 -4.22 3.33 14.82
N GLU A 109 -3.94 4.29 15.70
CA GLU A 109 -4.87 4.77 16.72
C GLU A 109 -5.59 6.01 16.20
N VAL A 110 -6.91 6.07 16.38
CA VAL A 110 -7.71 7.24 16.01
C VAL A 110 -8.10 8.07 17.24
N VAL A 111 -8.43 9.33 17.02
CA VAL A 111 -8.99 10.20 18.07
C VAL A 111 -10.30 9.59 18.56
N GLY A 112 -10.31 9.10 19.80
CA GLY A 112 -11.41 8.31 20.36
C GLY A 112 -10.95 7.02 21.04
N GLY A 113 -9.71 6.58 20.76
CA GLY A 113 -9.06 5.44 21.42
C GLY A 113 -9.30 4.09 20.75
N GLU A 114 -10.00 4.05 19.61
CA GLU A 114 -10.09 2.85 18.78
C GLU A 114 -8.76 2.62 18.03
N GLU A 115 -8.36 1.37 17.87
CA GLU A 115 -7.16 0.99 17.12
C GLU A 115 -7.49 0.07 15.94
N ALA A 116 -6.95 0.40 14.76
CA ALA A 116 -6.88 -0.50 13.62
C ALA A 116 -5.50 -1.17 13.60
N ILE A 117 -5.48 -2.50 13.51
CA ILE A 117 -4.26 -3.31 13.58
C ILE A 117 -4.21 -4.23 12.37
N ILE A 118 -3.05 -4.33 11.73
CA ILE A 118 -2.74 -5.41 10.79
C ILE A 118 -1.55 -6.16 11.34
N SER A 119 -1.66 -7.48 11.49
CA SER A 119 -0.63 -8.35 12.05
C SER A 119 -0.24 -9.48 11.10
N ASP A 120 1.06 -9.76 11.03
CA ASP A 120 1.68 -10.81 10.23
C ASP A 120 1.73 -12.16 10.97
N GLY A 121 0.87 -12.35 11.98
CA GLY A 121 0.78 -13.60 12.74
C GLY A 121 0.39 -14.80 11.85
N PRO A 122 0.39 -16.03 12.38
CA PRO A 122 -0.25 -17.17 11.72
C PRO A 122 -1.66 -17.41 12.33
N PRO A 123 -2.76 -17.03 11.66
CA PRO A 123 -2.84 -16.39 10.33
C PRO A 123 -2.64 -14.87 10.40
N GLY A 124 -2.22 -14.30 9.27
CA GLY A 124 -2.06 -12.85 9.13
C GLY A 124 -3.44 -12.24 9.06
N ALA A 125 -3.64 -11.05 9.61
CA ALA A 125 -4.99 -10.53 9.78
C ALA A 125 -5.07 -9.03 10.01
N CYS A 126 -6.27 -8.49 9.83
CA CYS A 126 -6.64 -7.20 10.37
C CYS A 126 -7.66 -7.33 11.49
N SER A 127 -7.56 -6.42 12.45
CA SER A 127 -8.46 -6.33 13.59
C SER A 127 -8.70 -4.91 14.03
N VAL A 128 -9.81 -4.72 14.74
CA VAL A 128 -10.15 -3.47 15.43
C VAL A 128 -10.17 -3.75 16.93
N VAL A 129 -9.62 -2.84 17.73
CA VAL A 129 -9.70 -2.90 19.19
C VAL A 129 -10.68 -1.83 19.66
N ASP A 130 -11.91 -2.25 19.98
CA ASP A 130 -13.02 -1.40 20.45
C ASP A 130 -13.81 -2.03 21.63
N GLY A 131 -13.20 -2.98 22.34
CA GLY A 131 -13.83 -3.75 23.41
C GLY A 131 -14.38 -5.11 22.98
N SER A 132 -14.52 -5.37 21.67
CA SER A 132 -14.75 -6.73 21.13
C SER A 132 -14.00 -6.92 19.81
N PRO A 133 -12.85 -7.62 19.80
CA PRO A 133 -11.98 -7.63 18.62
C PRO A 133 -12.64 -8.37 17.46
N ALA A 134 -13.00 -7.63 16.41
CA ALA A 134 -13.29 -8.20 15.10
C ALA A 134 -11.97 -8.62 14.44
N PHE A 135 -11.97 -9.74 13.71
CA PHE A 135 -10.78 -10.30 13.08
C PHE A 135 -11.12 -10.81 11.67
N VAL A 136 -10.29 -10.44 10.70
CA VAL A 136 -10.37 -10.89 9.31
C VAL A 136 -9.03 -11.50 8.93
N GLU A 137 -9.03 -12.78 8.59
CA GLU A 137 -7.85 -13.46 8.05
C GLU A 137 -7.48 -12.90 6.68
N LEU A 138 -6.18 -12.74 6.46
CA LEU A 138 -5.60 -12.22 5.23
C LEU A 138 -4.67 -13.26 4.63
N THR A 139 -4.71 -13.37 3.30
CA THR A 139 -3.63 -14.01 2.55
C THR A 139 -2.33 -13.21 2.70
N PRO A 140 -1.15 -13.82 2.44
CA PRO A 140 0.12 -13.09 2.49
C PRO A 140 0.14 -11.85 1.59
N GLN A 141 -0.56 -11.89 0.45
CA GLN A 141 -0.63 -10.76 -0.46
C GLN A 141 -1.54 -9.64 0.06
N GLU A 142 -2.73 -9.98 0.55
CA GLU A 142 -3.64 -9.00 1.16
C GLU A 142 -3.00 -8.34 2.37
N LEU A 143 -2.25 -9.09 3.18
CA LEU A 143 -1.48 -8.57 4.30
C LEU A 143 -0.53 -7.44 3.86
N LEU A 144 0.25 -7.65 2.80
CA LEU A 144 1.15 -6.64 2.25
C LEU A 144 0.40 -5.39 1.81
N VAL A 145 -0.69 -5.56 1.05
CA VAL A 145 -1.50 -4.43 0.56
C VAL A 145 -2.16 -3.68 1.69
N CYS A 146 -2.74 -4.38 2.66
CA CYS A 146 -3.39 -3.77 3.80
C CYS A 146 -2.41 -2.91 4.60
N ARG A 147 -1.19 -3.41 4.85
CA ARG A 147 -0.18 -2.65 5.61
C ARG A 147 0.18 -1.35 4.92
N VAL A 148 0.41 -1.40 3.60
CA VAL A 148 0.71 -0.22 2.81
C VAL A 148 -0.46 0.74 2.79
N THR A 149 -1.68 0.24 2.60
CA THR A 149 -2.90 1.05 2.53
C THR A 149 -3.15 1.79 3.84
N LEU A 150 -3.06 1.08 4.97
CA LEU A 150 -3.26 1.68 6.29
C LEU A 150 -2.17 2.72 6.63
N ARG A 151 -0.90 2.45 6.29
CA ARG A 151 0.19 3.43 6.41
C ARG A 151 -0.10 4.69 5.59
N LYS A 152 -0.43 4.53 4.31
CA LYS A 152 -0.73 5.66 3.40
C LYS A 152 -1.92 6.48 3.90
N ALA A 153 -2.94 5.83 4.44
CA ALA A 153 -4.10 6.52 4.99
C ALA A 153 -3.72 7.41 6.19
N ALA A 154 -2.85 6.93 7.09
CA ALA A 154 -2.31 7.75 8.18
C ALA A 154 -1.46 8.93 7.67
N GLU A 155 -0.56 8.67 6.72
CA GLU A 155 0.32 9.70 6.13
C GLU A 155 -0.46 10.78 5.37
N ALA A 156 -1.54 10.40 4.67
CA ALA A 156 -2.43 11.33 3.98
C ALA A 156 -3.14 12.30 4.94
N GLN A 157 -3.26 11.93 6.22
CA GLN A 157 -3.79 12.77 7.29
C GLN A 157 -2.69 13.57 8.03
N GLY A 158 -1.44 13.52 7.54
CA GLY A 158 -0.31 14.22 8.12
C GLY A 158 0.33 13.53 9.33
N VAL A 159 0.03 12.24 9.53
CA VAL A 159 0.61 11.44 10.62
C VAL A 159 1.75 10.58 10.08
N THR A 160 2.98 10.88 10.48
CA THR A 160 4.15 10.05 10.17
C THR A 160 4.13 8.76 10.98
N CYS A 161 4.21 7.63 10.30
CA CYS A 161 4.33 6.33 10.96
C CYS A 161 5.73 6.13 11.55
N VAL A 162 5.79 5.78 12.84
CA VAL A 162 7.05 5.57 13.56
C VAL A 162 7.41 4.08 13.57
N PHE A 163 8.64 3.77 13.16
CA PHE A 163 9.17 2.40 13.26
C PHE A 163 9.67 2.13 14.67
N THR A 164 9.20 1.03 15.24
CA THR A 164 9.68 0.50 16.53
C THR A 164 10.49 -0.77 16.25
N GLU A 165 11.68 -0.84 16.83
CA GLU A 165 12.55 -2.03 16.80
C GLU A 165 11.99 -3.19 17.64
#